data_AF-A0A257NFV6-F1
#
_entry.id   AF-A0A257NFV6-F1
#
_cell.length_a   1.000
_cell.length_b   1.000
_cell.length_c   1.000
_cell.angle_alpha   90.00
_cell.angle_beta   90.00
_cell.angle_gamma   90.00
#
_symmetry.space_group_name_H-M   'P 1'
#
loop_
_entity.id
_entity.type
_entity.pdbx_description
1 polymer ?
#
loop_
_entity_poly.entity_id
_entity_poly.type
_entity_poly.pdbx_seq_one_letter_code
_entity_poly.pdbx_strand_id
1 'polypeptide(L)'
;MCWSGEASGVLAVVGLSTAAYVAIKQGESKELWIPLTYFALMELLQAVTYIYIDLCDNPSNQILTLLGYIHVAFQPFFVNMVAMYFIPVSVKLKIRTTVYTICAIGSIYTICAIGSIAMLIKMYPFGWAGSCHIGVEGFCGPSVCSTSGSWHIAWQMPLNGLMSDPVKWLGGFDWGLHAFTYIAVAFYMPFIYGSYRFVGFHYLIGPLISDITTTDPNEYAAVWCLFSIALCISVIKTPIRKYLHVKKWFFYKPEIGDSL
;
A
#
# COMPACT_ATOMS: atom_id res chain seq x y z
N MET A 1 -17.42 15.87 -6.20
CA MET A 1 -16.72 14.60 -6.47
C MET A 1 -17.51 13.75 -7.45
N CYS A 2 -16.82 12.89 -8.22
CA CYS A 2 -17.44 11.97 -9.18
C CYS A 2 -17.58 10.54 -8.62
N TRP A 3 -16.75 10.15 -7.66
CA TRP A 3 -16.83 8.87 -6.95
C TRP A 3 -17.76 8.98 -5.74
N SER A 4 -18.45 7.89 -5.42
CA SER A 4 -19.43 7.84 -4.32
C SER A 4 -19.19 6.68 -3.36
N GLY A 5 -19.85 6.72 -2.20
CA GLY A 5 -19.82 5.63 -1.24
C GLY A 5 -20.39 4.33 -1.78
N GLU A 6 -21.40 4.39 -2.64
CA GLU A 6 -21.96 3.23 -3.34
C GLU A 6 -20.95 2.60 -4.30
N ALA A 7 -20.17 3.42 -5.01
CA ALA A 7 -19.12 2.92 -5.91
C ALA A 7 -18.03 2.15 -5.12
N SER A 8 -17.55 2.72 -4.02
CA SER A 8 -16.65 2.01 -3.10
C SER A 8 -17.29 0.76 -2.50
N GLY A 9 -18.57 0.82 -2.12
CA GLY A 9 -19.32 -0.34 -1.63
C GLY A 9 -19.39 -1.48 -2.64
N VAL A 10 -19.66 -1.18 -3.91
CA VAL A 10 -19.66 -2.17 -5.00
C VAL A 10 -18.30 -2.82 -5.15
N LEU A 11 -17.21 -2.04 -5.15
CA LEU A 11 -15.86 -2.59 -5.27
C LEU A 11 -15.45 -3.42 -4.06
N ALA A 12 -15.84 -3.00 -2.85
CA ALA A 12 -15.65 -3.78 -1.65
C ALA A 12 -16.34 -5.15 -1.77
N VAL A 13 -17.61 -5.17 -2.21
CA VAL A 13 -18.36 -6.42 -2.41
C VAL A 13 -17.70 -7.29 -3.48
N VAL A 14 -17.31 -6.72 -4.63
CA VAL A 14 -16.64 -7.46 -5.71
C VAL A 14 -15.31 -8.04 -5.23
N GLY A 15 -14.49 -7.24 -4.53
CA GLY A 15 -13.19 -7.64 -4.00
C GLY A 15 -13.31 -8.74 -2.95
N LEU A 16 -14.17 -8.55 -1.94
CA LEU A 16 -14.41 -9.52 -0.87
C LEU A 16 -15.04 -10.82 -1.39
N SER A 17 -16.02 -10.72 -2.29
CA SER A 17 -16.66 -11.88 -2.90
C SER A 17 -15.68 -12.66 -3.78
N THR A 18 -14.82 -11.96 -4.52
CA THR A 18 -13.75 -12.60 -5.31
C THR A 18 -12.74 -13.29 -4.41
N ALA A 19 -12.31 -12.64 -3.32
CA ALA A 19 -11.40 -13.22 -2.35
C ALA A 19 -11.99 -14.46 -1.68
N ALA A 20 -13.26 -14.41 -1.26
CA ALA A 20 -13.98 -15.54 -0.69
C ALA A 20 -14.11 -16.70 -1.68
N TYR A 21 -14.50 -16.42 -2.93
CA TYR A 21 -14.58 -17.42 -3.99
C TYR A 21 -13.23 -18.11 -4.22
N VAL A 22 -12.15 -17.34 -4.27
CA VAL A 22 -10.78 -17.85 -4.47
C VAL A 22 -10.31 -18.66 -3.26
N ALA A 23 -10.67 -18.25 -2.04
CA ALA A 23 -10.33 -18.98 -0.82
C ALA A 23 -11.07 -20.32 -0.70
N ILE A 24 -12.34 -20.38 -1.13
CA ILE A 24 -13.17 -21.60 -1.08
C ILE A 24 -12.78 -22.58 -2.20
N LYS A 25 -12.47 -22.07 -3.39
CA LYS A 25 -12.04 -22.91 -4.52
C LYS A 25 -10.60 -23.36 -4.30
N GLN A 26 -10.44 -24.58 -3.78
CA GLN A 26 -9.12 -25.19 -3.52
C GLN A 26 -8.17 -25.02 -4.72
N GLY A 27 -6.98 -24.44 -4.47
CA GLY A 27 -5.89 -24.39 -5.44
C GLY A 27 -5.17 -23.05 -5.60
N GLU A 28 -5.72 -21.94 -5.08
CA GLU A 28 -5.08 -20.61 -5.19
C GLU A 28 -4.27 -20.23 -3.94
N SER A 29 -3.19 -19.46 -4.15
CA SER A 29 -2.22 -19.12 -3.10
C SER A 29 -2.80 -18.16 -2.08
N LYS A 30 -2.48 -18.36 -0.80
CA LYS A 30 -2.83 -17.44 0.31
C LYS A 30 -2.27 -16.04 0.08
N GLU A 31 -1.15 -15.97 -0.60
CA GLU A 31 -0.44 -14.77 -0.99
C GLU A 31 -1.21 -13.89 -1.99
N LEU A 32 -2.31 -14.37 -2.57
CA LEU A 32 -3.14 -13.62 -3.51
C LEU A 32 -4.48 -13.21 -2.92
N TRP A 33 -5.19 -14.12 -2.25
CA TRP A 33 -6.52 -13.79 -1.72
C TRP A 33 -6.47 -13.00 -0.42
N ILE A 34 -5.46 -13.18 0.44
CA ILE A 34 -5.33 -12.40 1.68
C ILE A 34 -5.11 -10.91 1.37
N PRO A 35 -4.17 -10.52 0.48
CA PRO A 35 -4.01 -9.13 0.08
C PRO A 35 -5.25 -8.55 -0.60
N LEU A 36 -5.93 -9.33 -1.45
CA LEU A 36 -7.19 -8.89 -2.07
C LEU A 36 -8.24 -8.56 -1.02
N THR A 37 -8.42 -9.41 0.00
CA THR A 37 -9.32 -9.11 1.13
C THR A 37 -8.90 -7.82 1.81
N TYR A 38 -7.61 -7.64 2.09
CA TYR A 38 -7.11 -6.47 2.78
C TYR A 38 -7.39 -5.17 2.02
N PHE A 39 -7.09 -5.12 0.72
CA PHE A 39 -7.39 -3.94 -0.11
C PHE A 39 -8.91 -3.71 -0.26
N ALA A 40 -9.71 -4.76 -0.38
CA ALA A 40 -11.17 -4.63 -0.44
C ALA A 40 -11.78 -4.08 0.87
N LEU A 41 -11.14 -4.32 2.03
CA LEU A 41 -11.55 -3.70 3.29
C LEU A 41 -11.31 -2.19 3.32
N MET A 42 -10.36 -1.65 2.55
CA MET A 42 -10.19 -0.21 2.42
C MET A 42 -11.38 0.43 1.72
N GLU A 43 -11.86 -0.16 0.61
CA GLU A 43 -13.06 0.35 -0.08
C GLU A 43 -14.31 0.23 0.81
N LEU A 44 -14.41 -0.82 1.63
CA LEU A 44 -15.50 -0.94 2.60
C LEU A 44 -15.43 0.18 3.64
N LEU A 45 -14.23 0.45 4.16
CA LEU A 45 -14.00 1.53 5.10
C LEU A 45 -14.38 2.88 4.47
N GLN A 46 -13.89 3.15 3.26
CA GLN A 46 -14.19 4.36 2.50
C GLN A 46 -15.69 4.51 2.23
N ALA A 47 -16.40 3.43 1.87
CA ALA A 47 -17.85 3.45 1.67
C ALA A 47 -18.60 3.95 2.91
N VAL A 48 -18.15 3.57 4.10
CA VAL A 48 -18.68 4.09 5.38
C VAL A 48 -18.22 5.53 5.62
N THR A 49 -16.97 5.86 5.32
CA THR A 49 -16.42 7.22 5.45
C THR A 49 -17.20 8.24 4.62
N TYR A 50 -17.70 7.85 3.44
CA TYR A 50 -18.53 8.72 2.60
C TYR A 50 -19.81 9.22 3.27
N ILE A 51 -20.34 8.50 4.27
CA ILE A 51 -21.52 8.94 5.03
C ILE A 51 -21.20 10.20 5.86
N TYR A 52 -19.94 10.33 6.29
CA TYR A 52 -19.47 11.41 7.15
C TYR A 52 -18.47 12.34 6.46
N ILE A 53 -18.34 12.27 5.14
CA ILE A 53 -17.35 13.06 4.38
C ILE A 53 -17.56 14.56 4.61
N ASP A 54 -16.46 15.32 4.66
CA ASP A 54 -16.43 16.77 4.93
C ASP A 54 -16.94 17.20 6.32
N LEU A 55 -17.46 16.29 7.15
CA LEU A 55 -17.86 16.56 8.52
C LEU A 55 -16.66 16.45 9.47
N CYS A 56 -15.68 17.35 9.36
CA CYS A 56 -14.42 17.27 10.09
C CYS A 56 -14.55 17.37 11.62
N ASP A 57 -15.60 18.01 12.11
CA ASP A 57 -15.91 18.09 13.54
C ASP A 57 -16.60 16.82 14.07
N ASN A 58 -16.98 15.89 13.19
CA ASN A 58 -17.66 14.66 13.55
C ASN A 58 -16.64 13.59 13.99
N PRO A 59 -16.76 13.03 15.22
CA PRO A 59 -15.87 11.97 15.70
C PRO A 59 -15.83 10.73 14.80
N SER A 60 -16.94 10.38 14.16
CA SER A 60 -17.00 9.25 13.22
C SER A 60 -16.10 9.49 12.01
N ASN A 61 -16.09 10.71 11.44
CA ASN A 61 -15.18 11.04 10.34
C ASN A 61 -13.71 10.91 10.81
N GLN A 62 -13.39 11.46 11.98
CA GLN A 62 -12.03 11.43 12.53
C GLN A 62 -11.53 10.00 12.75
N ILE A 63 -12.36 9.14 13.36
CA ILE A 63 -12.03 7.73 13.59
C ILE A 63 -11.86 6.98 12.27
N LEU A 64 -12.75 7.19 11.29
CA LEU A 64 -12.66 6.52 10.00
C LEU A 64 -11.41 6.97 9.21
N THR A 65 -11.05 8.25 9.30
CA THR A 65 -9.80 8.79 8.73
C THR A 65 -8.57 8.14 9.35
N LEU A 66 -8.56 8.04 10.69
CA LEU A 66 -7.49 7.38 11.45
C LEU A 66 -7.35 5.91 11.05
N LEU A 67 -8.46 5.18 10.96
CA LEU A 67 -8.45 3.78 10.50
C LEU A 67 -7.94 3.66 9.06
N GLY A 68 -8.26 4.62 8.19
CA GLY A 68 -7.75 4.70 6.83
C GLY A 68 -6.23 4.83 6.81
N TYR A 69 -5.68 5.76 7.60
CA TYR A 69 -4.23 5.92 7.70
C TYR A 69 -3.54 4.69 8.29
N ILE A 70 -4.09 4.09 9.35
CA ILE A 70 -3.55 2.86 9.95
C ILE A 70 -3.53 1.75 8.91
N HIS A 71 -4.61 1.57 8.16
CA HIS A 71 -4.66 0.57 7.10
C HIS A 71 -3.57 0.83 6.04
N VAL A 72 -3.44 2.07 5.55
CA VAL A 72 -2.36 2.45 4.62
C VAL A 72 -0.97 2.16 5.20
N ALA A 73 -0.76 2.40 6.50
CA ALA A 73 0.51 2.11 7.17
C ALA A 73 0.88 0.61 7.14
N PHE A 74 -0.11 -0.29 7.13
CA PHE A 74 0.11 -1.74 7.08
C PHE A 74 0.05 -2.34 5.66
N GLN A 75 -0.40 -1.59 4.65
CA GLN A 75 -0.42 -2.04 3.24
C GLN A 75 0.91 -2.62 2.72
N PRO A 76 2.10 -2.08 3.07
CA PRO A 76 3.36 -2.63 2.58
C PRO A 76 3.58 -4.12 2.89
N PHE A 77 2.99 -4.63 3.98
CA PHE A 77 3.01 -6.07 4.29
C PHE A 77 2.31 -6.91 3.23
N PHE A 78 1.11 -6.48 2.83
CA PHE A 78 0.28 -7.18 1.86
C PHE A 78 0.82 -7.02 0.44
N VAL A 79 1.39 -5.87 0.10
CA VAL A 79 2.12 -5.68 -1.16
C VAL A 79 3.29 -6.66 -1.26
N ASN A 80 4.09 -6.78 -0.19
CA ASN A 80 5.20 -7.72 -0.17
C ASN A 80 4.74 -9.18 -0.21
N MET A 81 3.59 -9.50 0.38
CA MET A 81 2.98 -10.82 0.28
C MET A 81 2.68 -11.18 -1.18
N VAL A 82 2.07 -10.28 -1.96
CA VAL A 82 1.84 -10.49 -3.40
C VAL A 82 3.16 -10.54 -4.17
N ALA A 83 4.09 -9.62 -3.89
CA ALA A 83 5.38 -9.58 -4.58
C ALA A 83 6.20 -10.86 -4.40
N MET A 84 6.13 -11.50 -3.22
CA MET A 84 6.76 -12.79 -2.94
C MET A 84 6.11 -13.97 -3.66
N TYR A 85 4.88 -13.82 -4.19
CA TYR A 85 4.27 -14.84 -5.04
C TYR A 85 4.99 -14.94 -6.39
N PHE A 86 5.53 -13.83 -6.91
CA PHE A 86 6.12 -13.76 -8.25
C PHE A 86 7.60 -14.11 -8.35
N ILE A 87 8.23 -14.50 -7.24
CA ILE A 87 9.65 -14.88 -7.19
C ILE A 87 9.81 -16.41 -7.09
N PRO A 88 10.97 -16.97 -7.47
CA PRO A 88 11.25 -18.41 -7.34
C PRO A 88 11.17 -18.91 -5.90
N VAL A 89 10.82 -20.19 -5.73
CA VAL A 89 10.62 -20.81 -4.41
C VAL A 89 11.90 -20.81 -3.59
N SER A 90 13.07 -21.05 -4.19
CA SER A 90 14.36 -21.03 -3.49
C SER A 90 14.72 -19.63 -3.00
N VAL A 91 14.39 -18.58 -3.76
CA VAL A 91 14.57 -17.17 -3.34
C VAL A 91 13.60 -16.85 -2.21
N LYS A 92 12.33 -17.23 -2.34
CA LYS A 92 11.32 -17.09 -1.29
C LYS A 92 11.74 -17.81 -0.02
N LEU A 93 12.27 -19.02 -0.11
CA LEU A 93 12.77 -19.78 1.02
C LEU A 93 14.00 -19.13 1.63
N LYS A 94 14.99 -18.67 0.86
CA LYS A 94 16.16 -17.97 1.42
C LYS A 94 15.74 -16.71 2.18
N ILE A 95 14.91 -15.88 1.56
CA ILE A 95 14.36 -14.66 2.20
C ILE A 95 13.52 -15.03 3.42
N ARG A 96 12.75 -16.13 3.38
CA ARG A 96 11.92 -16.62 4.50
C ARG A 96 12.68 -17.47 5.53
N THR A 97 13.94 -17.86 5.29
CA THR A 97 14.71 -18.75 6.20
C THR A 97 15.84 -18.00 6.87
N THR A 98 16.40 -16.97 6.23
CA THR A 98 17.13 -15.88 6.92
C THR A 98 16.27 -15.25 8.04
N VAL A 99 14.96 -15.47 8.02
CA VAL A 99 13.94 -15.04 9.00
C VAL A 99 13.91 -15.87 10.29
N TYR A 100 14.33 -17.14 10.32
CA TYR A 100 14.31 -17.92 11.58
C TYR A 100 15.64 -17.86 12.34
N THR A 101 16.76 -17.69 11.66
CA THR A 101 18.08 -17.55 12.30
C THR A 101 18.43 -16.11 12.67
N ILE A 102 17.70 -15.11 12.15
CA ILE A 102 17.91 -13.69 12.45
C ILE A 102 16.60 -13.06 12.95
N CYS A 103 16.04 -13.62 14.02
CA CYS A 103 15.02 -12.96 14.85
C CYS A 103 15.52 -11.65 15.51
N ALA A 104 16.75 -11.22 15.26
CA ALA A 104 17.28 -9.96 15.78
C ALA A 104 17.15 -8.76 14.83
N ILE A 105 17.37 -8.87 13.50
CA ILE A 105 17.50 -7.68 12.61
C ILE A 105 17.06 -7.93 11.14
N GLY A 106 16.83 -9.18 10.69
CA GLY A 106 16.99 -9.51 9.25
C GLY A 106 15.77 -10.05 8.49
N SER A 107 14.53 -9.73 8.86
CA SER A 107 13.34 -10.26 8.16
C SER A 107 12.60 -9.20 7.33
N ILE A 108 12.07 -9.59 6.17
CA ILE A 108 11.15 -8.75 5.37
C ILE A 108 9.98 -8.22 6.21
N TYR A 109 9.45 -9.04 7.11
CA TYR A 109 8.41 -8.65 8.06
C TYR A 109 8.90 -7.66 9.12
N THR A 110 10.17 -7.73 9.54
CA THR A 110 10.77 -6.74 10.46
C THR A 110 10.92 -5.40 9.76
N ILE A 111 11.35 -5.38 8.49
CA ILE A 111 11.47 -4.12 7.75
C ILE A 111 10.08 -3.54 7.44
N CYS A 112 9.09 -4.37 7.13
CA CYS A 112 7.70 -3.93 7.02
C CYS A 112 7.19 -3.36 8.34
N ALA A 113 7.48 -4.00 9.49
CA ALA A 113 7.11 -3.50 10.81
C ALA A 113 7.78 -2.16 11.12
N ILE A 114 9.08 -2.02 10.82
CA ILE A 114 9.81 -0.75 10.96
C ILE A 114 9.19 0.33 10.06
N GLY A 115 8.84 -0.01 8.82
CA GLY A 115 8.17 0.90 7.89
C GLY A 115 6.82 1.38 8.42
N SER A 116 5.96 0.47 8.85
CA SER A 116 4.66 0.80 9.45
C SER A 116 4.82 1.61 10.74
N ILE A 117 5.75 1.24 11.61
CA ILE A 117 6.06 2.02 12.82
C ILE A 117 6.51 3.43 12.45
N ALA A 118 7.37 3.60 11.45
CA ALA A 118 7.82 4.91 11.00
C ALA A 118 6.65 5.76 10.45
N MET A 119 5.70 5.15 9.73
CA MET A 119 4.45 5.83 9.32
C MET A 119 3.59 6.21 10.53
N LEU A 120 3.48 5.36 11.54
CA LEU A 120 2.73 5.67 12.76
C LEU A 120 3.42 6.76 13.61
N ILE A 121 4.76 6.77 13.66
CA ILE A 121 5.56 7.82 14.31
C ILE A 121 5.27 9.19 13.68
N LYS A 122 5.04 9.26 12.36
CA LYS A 122 4.67 10.49 11.64
C LYS A 122 3.35 11.12 12.14
N MET A 123 2.47 10.33 12.76
CA MET A 123 1.23 10.84 13.37
C MET A 123 1.42 11.47 14.75
N TYR A 124 2.50 11.11 15.46
CA TYR A 124 2.71 11.61 16.81
C TYR A 124 3.19 13.07 16.76
N PRO A 125 2.52 14.02 17.42
CA PRO A 125 2.81 15.45 17.29
C PRO A 125 4.05 15.85 18.12
N PHE A 126 5.24 15.50 17.62
CA PHE A 126 6.50 15.93 18.24
C PHE A 126 6.67 17.45 18.10
N GLY A 127 6.65 18.19 19.22
CA GLY A 127 6.84 19.63 19.21
C GLY A 127 8.17 20.11 18.58
N TRP A 128 9.21 19.26 18.59
CA TRP A 128 10.51 19.56 17.98
C TRP A 128 10.57 19.31 16.48
N ALA A 129 9.68 18.46 15.94
CA ALA A 129 9.72 18.06 14.53
C ALA A 129 8.92 19.00 13.62
N GLY A 130 8.22 19.98 14.18
CA GLY A 130 7.32 20.86 13.42
C GLY A 130 6.12 20.13 12.82
N SER A 131 5.49 20.75 11.83
CA SER A 131 4.31 20.23 11.12
C SER A 131 4.66 19.85 9.69
N CYS A 132 3.91 18.91 9.12
CA CYS A 132 4.02 18.56 7.70
C CYS A 132 3.64 19.73 6.78
N HIS A 133 4.06 19.66 5.51
CA HIS A 133 3.78 20.66 4.49
C HIS A 133 2.46 20.37 3.75
N ILE A 134 1.42 21.14 4.12
CA ILE A 134 0.08 21.03 3.56
C ILE A 134 0.12 21.35 2.06
N GLY A 135 -0.51 20.51 1.25
CA GLY A 135 -0.55 20.67 -0.21
C GLY A 135 0.68 20.16 -0.94
N VAL A 136 1.66 19.59 -0.23
CA VAL A 136 2.82 18.89 -0.81
C VAL A 136 2.79 17.42 -0.41
N GLU A 137 2.72 17.16 0.90
CA GLU A 137 2.69 15.81 1.45
C GLU A 137 1.26 15.24 1.42
N GLY A 138 1.14 13.96 1.04
CA GLY A 138 -0.12 13.24 1.20
C GLY A 138 -0.48 13.04 2.68
N PHE A 139 -1.78 12.91 2.97
CA PHE A 139 -2.34 12.89 4.32
C PHE A 139 -2.06 14.14 5.18
N CYS A 140 -1.38 15.17 4.67
CA CYS A 140 -1.05 16.35 5.45
C CYS A 140 -2.19 17.38 5.41
N GLY A 141 -2.68 17.77 6.58
CA GLY A 141 -3.61 18.88 6.71
C GLY A 141 -3.79 19.38 8.14
N PRO A 142 -4.65 20.38 8.35
CA PRO A 142 -4.76 21.09 9.62
C PRO A 142 -5.46 20.27 10.72
N SER A 143 -6.26 19.28 10.35
CA SER A 143 -7.03 18.44 11.27
C SER A 143 -7.20 17.03 10.71
N VAL A 144 -7.55 16.08 11.58
CA VAL A 144 -7.88 14.71 11.15
C VAL A 144 -9.24 14.77 10.48
N CYS A 145 -9.28 14.60 9.16
CA CYS A 145 -10.54 14.62 8.43
C CYS A 145 -10.45 13.87 7.09
N SER A 146 -11.53 13.19 6.74
CA SER A 146 -11.78 12.69 5.39
C SER A 146 -12.62 13.73 4.66
N THR A 147 -12.07 14.27 3.58
CA THR A 147 -12.67 15.34 2.78
C THR A 147 -12.95 14.90 1.36
N SER A 148 -13.73 15.71 0.68
CA SER A 148 -13.92 15.60 -0.76
C SER A 148 -12.64 15.99 -1.50
N GLY A 149 -12.04 15.04 -2.23
CA GLY A 149 -10.92 15.29 -3.14
C GLY A 149 -11.40 15.74 -4.53
N SER A 150 -10.50 15.69 -5.51
CA SER A 150 -10.77 16.07 -6.90
C SER A 150 -11.89 15.25 -7.51
N TRP A 151 -11.84 13.92 -7.35
CA TRP A 151 -12.90 13.02 -7.81
C TRP A 151 -13.20 11.87 -6.85
N HIS A 152 -12.25 11.50 -6.01
CA HIS A 152 -12.27 10.50 -4.95
C HIS A 152 -12.03 11.15 -3.57
N ILE A 153 -11.98 10.33 -2.52
CA ILE A 153 -11.91 10.76 -1.13
C ILE A 153 -10.47 11.19 -0.85
N ALA A 154 -10.32 12.31 -0.17
CA ALA A 154 -9.04 12.80 0.30
C ALA A 154 -8.96 12.60 1.82
N TRP A 155 -7.75 12.33 2.31
CA TRP A 155 -7.50 12.21 3.74
C TRP A 155 -6.50 13.26 4.17
N GLN A 156 -6.76 13.89 5.30
CA GLN A 156 -5.85 14.83 5.92
C GLN A 156 -5.75 14.58 7.41
N MET A 157 -4.57 14.80 7.95
CA MET A 157 -4.23 14.68 9.36
C MET A 157 -3.07 15.64 9.69
N PRO A 158 -3.00 16.14 10.95
CA PRO A 158 -1.91 16.98 11.41
C PRO A 158 -0.67 16.13 11.70
N LEU A 159 0.01 15.70 10.64
CA LEU A 159 1.26 14.92 10.73
C LEU A 159 2.43 15.82 11.19
N ASN A 160 3.41 15.23 11.86
CA ASN A 160 4.64 15.94 12.22
C ASN A 160 5.54 16.20 11.00
N GLY A 161 6.54 17.08 11.14
CA GLY A 161 7.44 17.49 10.05
C GLY A 161 8.60 16.53 9.73
N LEU A 162 8.60 15.28 10.22
CA LEU A 162 9.72 14.36 9.97
C LEU A 162 9.89 14.06 8.47
N MET A 163 11.05 14.39 7.92
CA MET A 163 11.38 14.32 6.48
C MET A 163 10.41 15.11 5.57
N SER A 164 9.76 16.14 6.11
CA SER A 164 8.90 17.06 5.35
C SER A 164 9.70 18.08 4.53
N ASP A 165 10.83 18.53 5.08
CA ASP A 165 11.73 19.43 4.36
C ASP A 165 12.46 18.71 3.21
N PRO A 166 12.72 19.40 2.08
CA PRO A 166 13.45 18.84 0.95
C PRO A 166 14.78 18.21 1.34
N VAL A 167 14.87 16.88 1.18
CA VAL A 167 16.06 16.10 1.54
C VAL A 167 17.11 16.21 0.43
N LYS A 168 18.12 17.06 0.63
CA LYS A 168 19.14 17.39 -0.39
C LYS A 168 19.86 16.17 -0.99
N TRP A 169 20.20 15.17 -0.16
CA TRP A 169 20.89 13.97 -0.63
C TRP A 169 19.96 12.99 -1.38
N LEU A 170 18.65 13.19 -1.28
CA LEU A 170 17.61 12.43 -1.97
C LEU A 170 16.94 13.28 -3.06
N GLY A 171 17.73 14.11 -3.76
CA GLY A 171 17.26 14.90 -4.90
C GLY A 171 16.18 15.93 -4.57
N GLY A 172 16.05 16.35 -3.30
CA GLY A 172 15.02 17.29 -2.87
C GLY A 172 13.68 16.65 -2.51
N PHE A 173 13.63 15.34 -2.27
CA PHE A 173 12.43 14.64 -1.81
C PHE A 173 11.78 15.32 -0.59
N ASP A 174 10.50 15.64 -0.70
CA ASP A 174 9.73 16.44 0.27
C ASP A 174 8.34 15.82 0.58
N TRP A 175 8.13 14.54 0.26
CA TRP A 175 6.84 13.85 0.47
C TRP A 175 6.69 13.26 1.88
N GLY A 176 7.58 13.60 2.81
CA GLY A 176 7.47 13.15 4.19
C GLY A 176 7.99 11.74 4.46
N LEU A 177 8.20 11.45 5.75
CA LEU A 177 8.68 10.14 6.20
C LEU A 177 7.74 9.00 5.77
N HIS A 178 6.42 9.23 5.78
CA HIS A 178 5.44 8.19 5.47
C HIS A 178 5.50 7.75 4.01
N ALA A 179 5.64 8.68 3.06
CA ALA A 179 5.78 8.35 1.65
C ALA A 179 7.14 7.68 1.39
N PHE A 180 8.21 8.19 2.01
CA PHE A 180 9.54 7.59 1.89
C PHE A 180 9.55 6.12 2.33
N THR A 181 9.01 5.84 3.52
CA THR A 181 8.99 4.48 4.08
C THR A 181 8.07 3.56 3.28
N TYR A 182 6.90 4.05 2.85
CA TYR A 182 6.02 3.29 1.98
C TYR A 182 6.73 2.92 0.68
N ILE A 183 7.35 3.88 -0.02
CA ILE A 183 8.02 3.65 -1.29
C ILE A 183 9.20 2.68 -1.12
N ALA A 184 10.00 2.88 -0.07
CA ALA A 184 11.14 2.01 0.24
C ALA A 184 10.70 0.55 0.45
N VAL A 185 9.62 0.33 1.21
CA VAL A 185 9.19 -1.02 1.59
C VAL A 185 8.29 -1.68 0.54
N ALA A 186 7.40 -0.93 -0.11
CA ALA A 186 6.44 -1.47 -1.07
C ALA A 186 7.00 -1.58 -2.50
N PHE A 187 8.07 -0.85 -2.85
CA PHE A 187 8.67 -0.90 -4.19
C PHE A 187 10.14 -1.28 -4.20
N TYR A 188 11.01 -0.52 -3.54
CA TYR A 188 12.45 -0.75 -3.61
C TYR A 188 12.83 -2.12 -3.05
N MET A 189 12.25 -2.53 -1.93
CA MET A 189 12.53 -3.84 -1.35
C MET A 189 12.11 -4.99 -2.27
N PRO A 190 10.86 -5.08 -2.76
CA PRO A 190 10.46 -6.02 -3.82
C PRO A 190 11.36 -6.04 -5.04
N PHE A 191 11.86 -4.88 -5.45
CA PHE A 191 12.77 -4.78 -6.56
C PHE A 191 14.10 -5.47 -6.26
N ILE A 192 14.70 -5.19 -5.09
CA ILE A 192 15.98 -5.74 -4.65
C ILE A 192 15.95 -7.27 -4.60
N TYR A 193 14.88 -7.85 -4.03
CA TYR A 193 14.76 -9.30 -3.93
C TYR A 193 14.29 -9.99 -5.22
N GLY A 194 14.12 -9.25 -6.30
CA GLY A 194 13.93 -9.80 -7.64
C GLY A 194 12.50 -9.84 -8.14
N SER A 195 11.54 -9.22 -7.47
CA SER A 195 10.14 -9.08 -7.93
C SER A 195 9.94 -7.85 -8.83
N TYR A 196 10.97 -7.46 -9.61
CA TYR A 196 10.98 -6.23 -10.40
C TYR A 196 9.85 -6.13 -11.43
N ARG A 197 9.38 -7.26 -11.99
CA ARG A 197 8.24 -7.28 -12.93
C ARG A 197 6.93 -6.92 -12.25
N PHE A 198 6.71 -7.46 -11.06
CA PHE A 198 5.56 -7.10 -10.24
C PHE A 198 5.66 -5.63 -9.78
N VAL A 199 6.84 -5.17 -9.36
CA VAL A 199 7.07 -3.76 -9.00
C VAL A 199 6.72 -2.83 -10.14
N GLY A 200 7.18 -3.11 -11.35
CA GLY A 200 6.85 -2.32 -12.54
C GLY A 200 5.34 -2.31 -12.80
N PHE A 201 4.69 -3.48 -12.75
CA PHE A 201 3.24 -3.56 -12.91
C PHE A 201 2.46 -2.80 -11.81
N HIS A 202 2.92 -2.90 -10.56
CA HIS A 202 2.34 -2.20 -9.42
C HIS A 202 2.50 -0.69 -9.54
N TYR A 203 3.68 -0.21 -9.96
CA TYR A 203 3.91 1.21 -10.22
C TYR A 203 2.99 1.74 -11.34
N LEU A 204 2.88 0.99 -12.44
CA LEU A 204 2.06 1.37 -13.59
C LEU A 204 0.57 1.46 -13.27
N ILE A 205 0.02 0.51 -12.51
CA ILE A 205 -1.42 0.46 -12.23
C ILE A 205 -1.80 1.28 -11.00
N GLY A 206 -0.90 1.40 -10.02
CA GLY A 206 -1.14 2.17 -8.80
C GLY A 206 -0.72 3.63 -8.93
N PRO A 207 0.52 4.00 -8.52
CA PRO A 207 0.99 5.38 -8.51
C PRO A 207 0.82 6.12 -9.83
N LEU A 208 1.23 5.54 -10.96
CA LEU A 208 1.18 6.26 -12.24
C LEU A 208 -0.26 6.64 -12.63
N ILE A 209 -1.23 5.75 -12.46
CA ILE A 209 -2.63 6.08 -12.75
C ILE A 209 -3.15 7.10 -11.73
N SER A 210 -2.75 6.99 -10.46
CA SER A 210 -3.09 7.98 -9.43
C SER A 210 -2.60 9.38 -9.83
N ASP A 211 -1.32 9.51 -10.17
CA ASP A 211 -0.67 10.76 -10.58
C ASP A 211 -1.29 11.39 -11.83
N ILE A 212 -1.84 10.58 -12.75
CA ILE A 212 -2.52 11.07 -13.96
C ILE A 212 -3.96 11.49 -13.68
N THR A 213 -4.61 10.88 -12.67
CA THR A 213 -6.05 11.04 -12.43
C THR A 213 -6.38 12.06 -11.36
N THR A 214 -5.46 12.39 -10.45
CA THR A 214 -5.64 13.47 -9.49
C THR A 214 -4.39 14.35 -9.37
N THR A 215 -4.61 15.60 -8.98
CA THR A 215 -3.54 16.54 -8.59
C THR A 215 -3.60 16.87 -7.10
N ASP A 216 -4.53 16.28 -6.35
CA ASP A 216 -4.67 16.48 -4.91
C ASP A 216 -3.76 15.50 -4.15
N PRO A 217 -2.73 15.99 -3.43
CA PRO A 217 -1.83 15.13 -2.66
C PRO A 217 -2.52 14.24 -1.64
N ASN A 218 -3.63 14.71 -1.06
CA ASN A 218 -4.38 14.01 -0.03
C ASN A 218 -5.29 12.91 -0.62
N GLU A 219 -5.47 12.90 -1.93
CA GLU A 219 -6.29 11.94 -2.67
C GLU A 219 -5.48 10.77 -3.25
N TYR A 220 -4.17 10.96 -3.50
CA TYR A 220 -3.32 9.98 -4.18
C TYR A 220 -3.38 8.57 -3.57
N ALA A 221 -3.36 8.49 -2.23
CA ALA A 221 -3.38 7.22 -1.54
C ALA A 221 -4.72 6.49 -1.72
N ALA A 222 -5.85 7.21 -1.68
CA ALA A 222 -7.18 6.62 -1.85
C ALA A 222 -7.35 6.05 -3.26
N VAL A 223 -6.94 6.82 -4.27
CA VAL A 223 -6.98 6.41 -5.68
C VAL A 223 -6.07 5.21 -5.94
N TRP A 224 -4.90 5.15 -5.31
CA TRP A 224 -4.04 3.98 -5.44
C TRP A 224 -4.64 2.74 -4.76
N CYS A 225 -5.28 2.87 -3.59
CA CYS A 225 -5.98 1.76 -2.95
C CYS A 225 -7.05 1.16 -3.88
N LEU A 226 -7.81 2.03 -4.55
CA LEU A 226 -8.82 1.66 -5.54
C LEU A 226 -8.25 0.80 -6.67
N PHE A 227 -7.17 1.26 -7.31
CA PHE A 227 -6.54 0.51 -8.39
C PHE A 227 -5.81 -0.75 -7.93
N SER A 228 -5.48 -0.87 -6.63
CA SER A 228 -4.87 -2.08 -6.07
C SER A 228 -5.81 -3.29 -6.12
N ILE A 229 -7.13 -3.09 -6.01
CA ILE A 229 -8.11 -4.17 -6.20
C ILE A 229 -8.10 -4.65 -7.66
N ALA A 230 -8.12 -3.73 -8.61
CA ALA A 230 -8.05 -4.05 -10.03
C ALA A 230 -6.76 -4.81 -10.38
N LEU A 231 -5.63 -4.39 -9.79
CA LEU A 231 -4.34 -5.08 -9.89
C LEU A 231 -4.44 -6.52 -9.36
N CYS A 232 -4.93 -6.71 -8.13
CA CYS A 232 -5.06 -8.04 -7.53
C CYS A 232 -5.98 -8.96 -8.33
N ILE A 233 -7.15 -8.47 -8.76
CA ILE A 233 -8.08 -9.24 -9.59
C ILE A 233 -7.44 -9.61 -10.94
N SER A 234 -6.73 -8.67 -11.57
CA SER A 234 -6.03 -8.92 -12.84
C SER A 234 -4.99 -10.02 -12.69
N VAL A 235 -4.19 -9.99 -11.62
CA VAL A 235 -3.22 -11.04 -11.31
C VAL A 235 -3.89 -12.40 -11.10
N ILE A 236 -4.99 -12.45 -10.35
CA ILE A 236 -5.65 -13.71 -10.00
C ILE A 236 -6.37 -14.33 -11.20
N LYS A 237 -7.05 -13.51 -12.00
CA LYS A 237 -8.01 -14.00 -13.02
C LYS A 237 -7.45 -14.03 -14.44
N THR A 238 -6.31 -13.41 -14.71
CA THR A 238 -5.78 -13.29 -16.08
C THR A 238 -4.43 -14.00 -16.25
N PRO A 239 -4.03 -14.35 -17.48
CA PRO A 239 -2.72 -14.97 -17.74
C PRO A 239 -1.55 -14.01 -17.49
N ILE A 240 -1.79 -12.73 -17.16
CA ILE A 240 -0.74 -11.75 -16.86
C ILE A 240 0.22 -12.27 -15.78
N ARG A 241 -0.31 -13.04 -14.82
CA ARG A 241 0.48 -13.66 -13.75
C ARG A 241 1.69 -14.44 -14.27
N LYS A 242 1.56 -15.14 -15.39
CA LYS A 242 2.64 -15.93 -16.00
C LYS A 242 3.80 -15.05 -16.46
N TYR A 243 3.53 -13.83 -16.91
CA TYR A 243 4.54 -12.88 -17.37
C TYR A 243 5.21 -12.17 -16.20
N LEU A 244 4.48 -11.96 -15.10
CA LEU A 244 5.01 -11.31 -13.90
C LEU A 244 5.98 -12.19 -13.11
N HIS A 245 5.87 -13.53 -13.23
CA HIS A 245 6.85 -14.42 -12.60
C HIS A 245 8.26 -14.20 -13.14
N VAL A 246 9.20 -14.02 -12.22
CA VAL A 246 10.62 -13.88 -12.51
C VAL A 246 11.30 -15.23 -12.36
N LYS A 247 11.92 -15.71 -13.45
CA LYS A 247 12.66 -16.99 -13.48
C LYS A 247 14.18 -16.82 -13.43
N LYS A 248 14.69 -15.63 -13.69
CA LYS A 248 16.12 -15.29 -13.67
C LYS A 248 16.28 -13.89 -13.08
N TRP A 249 17.20 -13.74 -12.13
CA TRP A 249 17.53 -12.46 -11.49
C TRP A 249 19.04 -12.40 -11.24
N PHE A 250 19.63 -11.21 -11.24
CA PHE A 250 21.09 -11.01 -11.17
C PHE A 250 21.76 -11.71 -9.99
N PHE A 251 21.09 -11.74 -8.83
CA PHE A 251 21.60 -12.39 -7.61
C PHE A 251 21.09 -13.83 -7.40
N TYR A 252 20.47 -14.42 -8.43
CA TYR A 252 19.79 -15.71 -8.32
C TYR A 252 20.39 -16.75 -9.26
N LYS A 253 20.86 -17.85 -8.67
CA LYS A 253 21.27 -19.07 -9.38
C LYS A 253 20.11 -20.07 -9.32
N PRO A 254 19.59 -20.56 -10.46
CA PRO A 254 18.48 -21.51 -10.48
C PRO A 254 18.80 -22.79 -9.71
N GLU A 255 17.90 -23.22 -8.82
CA GLU A 255 17.96 -24.52 -8.16
C GLU A 255 16.90 -25.46 -8.75
N ILE A 256 17.10 -26.78 -8.60
CA ILE A 256 16.23 -27.81 -9.21
C ILE A 256 14.76 -27.63 -8.79
N GLY A 257 14.52 -27.13 -7.57
CA GLY A 257 13.19 -26.87 -7.01
C GLY A 257 12.43 -25.66 -7.58
N ASP A 258 13.05 -24.85 -8.43
CA ASP A 258 12.43 -23.63 -9.01
C ASP A 258 11.71 -23.89 -10.34
N SER A 259 11.73 -25.14 -10.80
CA SER A 259 11.08 -25.62 -12.03
C SER A 259 9.66 -26.17 -11.80
N LEU A 260 9.30 -26.36 -10.53
CA LEU A 260 8.01 -26.88 -10.06
C LEU A 260 7.03 -25.72 -9.81
#